data_AF-A0A661HNZ0-F1
#
_entry.id   AF-A0A661HNZ0-F1
#
_cell.length_a   1.000
_cell.length_b   1.000
_cell.length_c   1.000
_cell.angle_alpha   90.00
_cell.angle_beta   90.00
_cell.angle_gamma   90.00
#
_symmetry.space_group_name_H-M   'P 1'
#
loop_
_entity.id
_entity.type
_entity.pdbx_description
1 polymer ?
#
loop_
_entity_poly.entity_id
_entity_poly.type
_entity_poly.pdbx_seq_one_letter_code
_entity_poly.pdbx_strand_id
1 'polypeptide(L)'
;MPLGKAAKYGYLNAHCHVVRSQLIDREKLKELASSRSIGELSSALNETAYAPFITSISAEGIHHGLSRTFEHQRHRLLGFFKQRELEIFTLFFVKKYALLDDKNALINVSNPEEVFRQIDKAYIDLLKKSLLVLPLSQRRQLKKMVGSYFDLLNLYNLVKFRLLYRQSVEETLSYMLPFAAHFKMDELSSLCSVENLQALSERVHGVLGGKFDSYDSFRKVLYRYHHRLLQSVWSGYPFSIALPFSLLRLIEIEMMDLRAITEGVSFGLDPKEILSMTVGT
;
A
#
# COMPACT_ATOMS: atom_id res chain seq x y z
N MET A 1 -20.42 -18.23 -20.27
CA MET A 1 -21.51 -18.09 -19.27
C MET A 1 -21.27 -16.90 -18.33
N PRO A 2 -21.93 -15.76 -18.55
CA PRO A 2 -21.91 -14.60 -17.64
C PRO A 2 -22.64 -14.87 -16.30
N LEU A 3 -23.70 -15.67 -16.31
CA LEU A 3 -24.60 -15.91 -15.17
C LEU A 3 -23.92 -16.60 -13.97
N GLY A 4 -23.06 -17.60 -14.21
CA GLY A 4 -22.35 -18.30 -13.12
C GLY A 4 -21.32 -17.42 -12.39
N LYS A 5 -20.72 -16.44 -13.09
CA LYS A 5 -19.81 -15.46 -12.46
C LYS A 5 -20.57 -14.38 -11.72
N ALA A 6 -21.73 -13.95 -12.23
CA ALA A 6 -22.60 -13.02 -11.54
C ALA A 6 -23.11 -13.60 -10.21
N ALA A 7 -23.49 -14.88 -10.18
CA ALA A 7 -23.85 -15.57 -8.95
C ALA A 7 -22.67 -15.69 -7.96
N LYS A 8 -21.46 -15.99 -8.45
CA LYS A 8 -20.25 -16.14 -7.60
C LYS A 8 -19.75 -14.81 -7.02
N TYR A 9 -19.71 -13.75 -7.82
CA TYR A 9 -19.05 -12.49 -7.45
C TYR A 9 -20.00 -11.31 -7.21
N GLY A 10 -21.31 -11.47 -7.45
CA GLY A 10 -22.29 -10.39 -7.31
C GLY A 10 -22.33 -9.82 -5.89
N TYR A 11 -22.45 -10.68 -4.88
CA TYR A 11 -22.40 -10.27 -3.47
C TYR A 11 -21.06 -9.61 -3.12
N LEU A 12 -19.94 -10.25 -3.49
CA LEU A 12 -18.60 -9.74 -3.20
C LEU A 12 -18.38 -8.35 -3.82
N ASN A 13 -18.83 -8.14 -5.05
CA ASN A 13 -18.72 -6.87 -5.74
C ASN A 13 -19.57 -5.79 -5.06
N ALA A 14 -20.85 -6.08 -4.80
CA ALA A 14 -21.74 -5.15 -4.10
C ALA A 14 -21.16 -4.76 -2.73
N HIS A 15 -20.65 -5.75 -1.98
CA HIS A 15 -19.98 -5.51 -0.71
C HIS A 15 -18.73 -4.63 -0.87
N CYS A 16 -17.88 -4.88 -1.88
CA CYS A 16 -16.72 -4.05 -2.15
C CYS A 16 -17.09 -2.60 -2.44
N HIS A 17 -18.16 -2.35 -3.20
CA HIS A 17 -18.63 -1.00 -3.49
C HIS A 17 -19.17 -0.28 -2.24
N VAL A 18 -19.90 -0.99 -1.38
CA VAL A 18 -20.41 -0.45 -0.10
C VAL A 18 -19.25 -0.06 0.82
N VAL A 19 -18.27 -0.96 1.02
CA VAL A 19 -17.11 -0.65 1.87
C VAL A 19 -16.29 0.48 1.26
N ARG A 20 -16.13 0.51 -0.07
CA ARG A 20 -15.44 1.61 -0.75
C ARG A 20 -16.13 2.97 -0.51
N SER A 21 -17.46 3.02 -0.50
CA SER A 21 -18.18 4.28 -0.22
C SER A 21 -18.06 4.76 1.23
N GLN A 22 -17.57 3.90 2.13
CA GLN A 22 -17.33 4.22 3.54
C GLN A 22 -15.87 4.64 3.81
N LEU A 23 -15.01 4.57 2.79
CA LEU A 23 -13.65 5.11 2.88
C LEU A 23 -13.72 6.62 3.15
N ILE A 24 -12.81 7.09 3.98
CA ILE A 24 -12.72 8.46 4.43
C ILE A 24 -12.30 9.34 3.26
N ASP A 25 -13.12 10.33 2.97
CA ASP A 25 -12.82 11.30 1.92
C ASP A 25 -11.87 12.40 2.41
N ARG A 26 -11.51 13.29 1.48
CA ARG A 26 -10.55 14.36 1.76
C ARG A 26 -11.07 15.40 2.75
N GLU A 27 -12.37 15.66 2.80
CA GLU A 27 -12.93 16.63 3.74
C GLU A 27 -12.94 16.06 5.15
N LYS A 28 -13.35 14.80 5.31
CA LYS A 28 -13.26 14.12 6.61
C LYS A 28 -11.81 13.96 7.08
N LEU A 29 -10.84 13.71 6.20
CA LEU A 29 -9.42 13.71 6.59
C LEU A 29 -8.93 15.06 7.11
N LYS A 30 -9.38 16.19 6.52
CA LYS A 30 -9.05 17.53 7.04
C LYS A 30 -9.69 17.79 8.40
N GLU A 31 -10.93 17.35 8.58
CA GLU A 31 -11.63 17.42 9.86
C GLU A 31 -10.86 16.67 10.94
N LEU A 32 -10.49 15.41 10.67
CA LEU A 32 -9.71 14.57 11.59
C LEU A 32 -8.36 15.21 11.93
N ALA A 33 -7.63 15.71 10.94
CA ALA A 33 -6.36 16.41 11.14
C ALA A 33 -6.49 17.72 11.93
N SER A 34 -7.69 18.30 12.01
CA SER A 34 -7.96 19.53 12.77
C SER A 34 -8.30 19.27 14.24
N SER A 35 -8.36 18.00 14.66
CA SER A 35 -8.64 17.61 16.05
C SER A 35 -7.56 18.13 16.99
N ARG A 36 -7.95 18.75 18.10
CA ARG A 36 -7.02 19.37 19.07
C ARG A 36 -6.53 18.39 20.13
N SER A 37 -7.10 17.19 20.17
CA SER A 37 -6.73 16.16 21.13
C SER A 37 -7.12 14.77 20.60
N ILE A 38 -6.54 13.73 21.20
CA ILE A 38 -6.93 12.34 20.94
C ILE A 38 -8.40 12.07 21.28
N GLY A 39 -8.95 12.77 22.28
CA GLY A 39 -10.38 12.66 22.61
C GLY A 39 -11.28 13.15 21.48
N GLU A 40 -10.97 14.33 20.93
CA GLU A 40 -11.68 14.90 19.78
C GLU A 40 -11.52 14.03 18.53
N LEU A 41 -10.30 13.57 18.24
CA LEU A 41 -10.04 12.67 17.13
C LEU A 41 -10.82 11.35 17.25
N SER A 42 -10.83 10.75 18.45
CA SER A 42 -11.60 9.53 18.72
C SER A 42 -13.10 9.76 18.54
N SER A 43 -13.61 10.94 18.94
CA SER A 43 -15.02 11.29 18.73
C SER A 43 -15.36 11.43 17.24
N ALA A 44 -14.51 12.10 16.46
CA ALA A 44 -14.70 12.24 15.02
C ALA A 44 -14.60 10.90 14.27
N LEU A 45 -13.71 9.99 14.71
CA LEU A 45 -13.62 8.63 14.19
C LEU A 45 -14.84 7.76 14.55
N ASN A 46 -15.55 8.05 15.64
CA ASN A 46 -16.77 7.33 16.01
C ASN A 46 -17.94 7.56 15.04
N GLU A 47 -17.84 8.54 14.15
CA GLU A 47 -18.81 8.77 13.07
C GLU A 47 -18.49 7.98 11.79
N THR A 48 -17.43 7.18 11.81
CA THR A 48 -16.92 6.45 10.64
C THR A 48 -17.06 4.93 10.80
N ALA A 49 -16.69 4.17 9.76
CA ALA A 49 -16.67 2.71 9.81
C ALA A 49 -15.70 2.12 10.86
N TYR A 50 -14.83 2.92 11.47
CA TYR A 50 -13.88 2.51 12.49
C TYR A 50 -14.48 2.45 13.91
N ALA A 51 -15.60 3.14 14.14
CA ALA A 51 -16.23 3.27 15.47
C ALA A 51 -16.37 1.95 16.24
N PRO A 52 -16.84 0.84 15.64
CA PRO A 52 -17.04 -0.41 16.37
C PRO A 52 -15.76 -1.07 16.89
N PHE A 53 -14.59 -0.63 16.40
CA PHE A 53 -13.31 -1.28 16.67
C PHE A 53 -12.40 -0.48 17.61
N ILE A 54 -12.68 0.82 17.80
CA ILE A 54 -11.91 1.69 18.70
C ILE A 54 -12.47 1.51 20.11
N THR A 55 -11.72 0.79 20.97
CA THR A 55 -12.20 0.42 22.32
C THR A 55 -11.66 1.31 23.43
N SER A 56 -10.70 2.18 23.16
CA SER A 56 -10.13 3.10 24.14
C SER A 56 -9.76 4.44 23.51
N ILE A 57 -9.94 5.52 24.27
CA ILE A 57 -9.61 6.89 23.87
C ILE A 57 -8.11 7.12 24.11
N SER A 58 -7.28 6.52 23.26
CA SER A 58 -5.82 6.66 23.25
C SER A 58 -5.29 6.47 21.83
N ALA A 59 -4.08 6.97 21.54
CA ALA A 59 -3.43 6.76 20.24
C ALA A 59 -3.29 5.26 19.93
N GLU A 60 -2.85 4.48 20.92
CA GLU A 60 -2.78 3.02 20.83
C GLU A 60 -4.15 2.37 20.60
N GLY A 61 -5.20 2.85 21.30
CA GLY A 61 -6.57 2.40 21.12
C GLY A 61 -7.10 2.61 19.70
N ILE A 62 -6.81 3.79 19.13
CA ILE A 62 -7.13 4.10 17.74
C ILE A 62 -6.35 3.18 16.81
N HIS A 63 -5.03 3.06 16.96
CA HIS A 63 -4.19 2.18 16.12
C HIS A 63 -4.65 0.73 16.14
N HIS A 64 -4.99 0.20 17.31
CA HIS A 64 -5.57 -1.13 17.46
C HIS A 64 -6.94 -1.23 16.78
N GLY A 65 -7.79 -0.22 16.90
CA GLY A 65 -9.07 -0.15 16.21
C GLY A 65 -8.90 -0.21 14.68
N LEU A 66 -7.99 0.61 14.13
CA LEU A 66 -7.67 0.60 12.69
C LEU A 66 -7.23 -0.80 12.22
N SER A 67 -6.31 -1.43 12.96
CA SER A 67 -5.83 -2.80 12.66
C SER A 67 -6.98 -3.81 12.66
N ARG A 68 -7.84 -3.77 13.69
CA ARG A 68 -8.99 -4.66 13.82
C ARG A 68 -10.02 -4.47 12.72
N THR A 69 -10.27 -3.21 12.30
CA THR A 69 -11.14 -2.92 11.15
C THR A 69 -10.60 -3.58 9.88
N PHE A 70 -9.30 -3.45 9.60
CA PHE A 70 -8.70 -4.09 8.43
C PHE A 70 -8.74 -5.61 8.50
N GLU A 71 -8.43 -6.20 9.66
CA GLU A 71 -8.52 -7.64 9.86
C GLU A 71 -9.94 -8.15 9.65
N HIS A 72 -10.95 -7.44 10.16
CA HIS A 72 -12.36 -7.75 9.95
C HIS A 72 -12.73 -7.72 8.46
N GLN A 73 -12.40 -6.64 7.76
CA GLN A 73 -12.70 -6.51 6.32
C GLN A 73 -11.95 -7.56 5.49
N ARG A 74 -10.66 -7.79 5.80
CA ARG A 74 -9.85 -8.84 5.16
C ARG A 74 -10.48 -10.20 5.39
N HIS A 75 -10.83 -10.57 6.62
CA HIS A 75 -11.43 -11.88 6.91
C HIS A 75 -12.75 -12.07 6.14
N ARG A 76 -13.64 -11.06 6.14
CA ARG A 76 -14.88 -11.09 5.35
C ARG A 76 -14.60 -11.28 3.87
N LEU A 77 -13.72 -10.50 3.27
CA LEU A 77 -13.45 -10.54 1.83
C LEU A 77 -12.76 -11.84 1.41
N LEU A 78 -11.84 -12.36 2.23
CA LEU A 78 -11.13 -13.60 1.94
C LEU A 78 -12.05 -14.83 2.06
N GLY A 79 -13.08 -14.80 2.90
CA GLY A 79 -14.06 -15.89 3.02
C GLY A 79 -14.76 -16.30 1.72
N PHE A 80 -14.74 -15.44 0.68
CA PHE A 80 -15.36 -15.70 -0.63
C PHE A 80 -14.46 -16.44 -1.62
N PHE A 81 -13.17 -16.61 -1.33
CA PHE A 81 -12.19 -17.10 -2.29
C PHE A 81 -11.89 -18.59 -2.16
N LYS A 82 -11.59 -19.22 -3.30
CA LYS A 82 -11.01 -20.57 -3.32
C LYS A 82 -9.52 -20.52 -2.95
N GLN A 83 -8.95 -21.65 -2.55
CA GLN A 83 -7.54 -21.74 -2.11
C GLN A 83 -6.53 -21.10 -3.08
N ARG A 84 -6.71 -21.26 -4.40
CA ARG A 84 -5.85 -20.66 -5.43
C ARG A 84 -5.96 -19.12 -5.50
N GLU A 85 -7.14 -18.58 -5.24
CA GLU A 85 -7.39 -17.13 -5.21
C GLU A 85 -6.88 -16.54 -3.88
N LEU A 86 -6.99 -17.30 -2.78
CA LEU A 86 -6.53 -16.90 -1.44
C LEU A 86 -5.02 -16.69 -1.36
N GLU A 87 -4.23 -17.50 -2.06
CA GLU A 87 -2.77 -17.50 -1.91
C GLU A 87 -2.14 -16.12 -2.15
N ILE A 88 -2.48 -15.46 -3.25
CA ILE A 88 -1.93 -14.12 -3.56
C ILE A 88 -2.35 -13.07 -2.52
N PHE A 89 -3.56 -13.18 -1.98
CA PHE A 89 -4.04 -12.26 -0.94
C PHE A 89 -3.35 -12.51 0.39
N THR A 90 -3.18 -13.77 0.78
CA THR A 90 -2.45 -14.15 1.99
C THR A 90 -1.00 -13.71 1.90
N LEU A 91 -0.36 -13.88 0.74
CA LEU A 91 1.01 -13.41 0.54
C LEU A 91 1.09 -11.89 0.72
N PHE A 92 0.20 -11.13 0.07
CA PHE A 92 0.30 -9.67 0.02
C PHE A 92 -0.22 -8.94 1.28
N PHE A 93 -1.30 -9.43 1.90
CA PHE A 93 -1.98 -8.76 3.02
C PHE A 93 -1.72 -9.43 4.38
N VAL A 94 -0.96 -10.53 4.42
CA VAL A 94 -0.58 -11.21 5.67
C VAL A 94 0.92 -11.44 5.73
N LYS A 95 1.45 -12.30 4.83
CA LYS A 95 2.87 -12.70 4.89
C LYS A 95 3.82 -11.53 4.69
N LYS A 96 3.48 -10.56 3.83
CA LYS A 96 4.23 -9.30 3.65
C LYS A 96 4.67 -8.65 4.97
N TYR A 97 3.79 -8.63 5.98
CA TYR A 97 4.08 -8.03 7.27
C TYR A 97 4.96 -8.92 8.15
N ALA A 98 4.69 -10.23 8.16
CA ALA A 98 5.53 -11.20 8.86
C ALA A 98 6.99 -11.20 8.36
N LEU A 99 7.22 -10.92 7.07
CA LEU A 99 8.58 -10.79 6.53
C LEU A 99 9.38 -9.63 7.15
N LEU A 100 8.71 -8.56 7.59
CA LEU A 100 9.37 -7.48 8.30
C LEU A 100 9.81 -7.95 9.68
N ASP A 101 8.95 -8.70 10.38
CA ASP A 101 9.27 -9.29 11.68
C ASP A 101 10.43 -10.29 11.57
N ASP A 102 10.39 -11.16 10.55
CA ASP A 102 11.45 -12.13 10.25
C ASP A 102 12.80 -11.42 10.00
N LYS A 103 12.81 -10.33 9.21
CA LYS A 103 14.02 -9.55 8.97
C LYS A 103 14.53 -8.84 10.22
N ASN A 104 13.63 -8.25 11.00
CA ASN A 104 14.00 -7.57 12.25
C ASN A 104 14.62 -8.53 13.26
N ALA A 105 14.11 -9.76 13.36
CA ALA A 105 14.68 -10.81 14.21
C ALA A 105 16.09 -11.24 13.76
N LEU A 106 16.43 -11.05 12.49
CA LEU A 106 17.70 -11.47 11.88
C LEU A 106 18.69 -10.32 11.70
N ILE A 107 18.46 -9.13 12.27
CA ILE A 107 19.32 -7.96 12.06
C ILE A 107 20.76 -8.16 12.56
N ASN A 108 20.97 -9.02 13.56
CA ASN A 108 22.26 -9.25 14.20
C ASN A 108 23.03 -10.46 13.65
N VAL A 109 22.51 -11.13 12.61
CA VAL A 109 23.21 -12.27 12.00
C VAL A 109 24.42 -11.81 11.18
N SER A 110 25.34 -12.72 10.90
CA SER A 110 26.44 -12.43 9.96
C SER A 110 25.88 -12.19 8.56
N ASN A 111 26.20 -11.04 7.95
CA ASN A 111 25.72 -10.60 6.63
C ASN A 111 24.17 -10.56 6.51
N PRO A 112 23.49 -9.70 7.29
CA PRO A 112 22.03 -9.64 7.32
C PRO A 112 21.43 -9.23 5.97
N GLU A 113 22.16 -8.45 5.18
CA GLU A 113 21.71 -7.97 3.88
C GLU A 113 21.50 -9.11 2.89
N GLU A 114 22.42 -10.08 2.84
CA GLU A 114 22.28 -11.24 1.97
C GLU A 114 21.08 -12.09 2.38
N VAL A 115 20.87 -12.28 3.69
CA VAL A 115 19.70 -12.99 4.21
C VAL A 115 18.41 -12.25 3.82
N PHE A 116 18.36 -10.93 3.96
CA PHE A 116 17.20 -10.13 3.59
C PHE A 116 16.89 -10.21 2.10
N ARG A 117 17.92 -10.18 1.24
CA ARG A 117 17.77 -10.38 -0.21
C ARG A 117 17.19 -11.75 -0.54
N GLN A 118 17.64 -12.80 0.13
CA GLN A 118 17.11 -14.15 -0.07
C GLN A 118 15.65 -14.26 0.35
N ILE A 119 15.28 -13.66 1.48
CA ILE A 119 13.89 -13.59 1.95
C ILE A 119 13.01 -12.86 0.91
N ASP A 120 13.46 -11.70 0.42
CA ASP A 120 12.72 -10.93 -0.59
C ASP A 120 12.55 -11.69 -1.90
N LYS A 121 13.62 -12.34 -2.38
CA LYS A 121 13.58 -13.15 -3.60
C LYS A 121 12.61 -14.32 -3.45
N ALA A 122 12.67 -15.05 -2.35
CA ALA A 122 11.76 -16.18 -2.08
C ALA A 122 10.29 -15.71 -2.04
N TYR A 123 10.02 -14.59 -1.38
CA TYR A 123 8.68 -13.99 -1.34
C TYR A 123 8.18 -13.59 -2.73
N ILE A 124 9.02 -12.91 -3.51
CA ILE A 124 8.71 -12.50 -4.89
C ILE A 124 8.40 -13.72 -5.77
N ASP A 125 9.14 -14.81 -5.61
CA ASP A 125 8.91 -16.03 -6.37
C ASP A 125 7.57 -16.69 -6.01
N LEU A 126 7.17 -16.66 -4.73
CA LEU A 126 5.83 -17.09 -4.29
C LEU A 126 4.73 -16.21 -4.89
N LEU A 127 4.91 -14.89 -4.92
CA LEU A 127 3.97 -13.97 -5.58
C LEU A 127 3.85 -14.26 -7.09
N LYS A 128 4.97 -14.52 -7.77
CA LYS A 128 4.96 -14.87 -9.20
C LYS A 128 4.22 -16.17 -9.43
N LYS A 129 4.51 -17.21 -8.64
CA LYS A 129 3.86 -18.53 -8.75
C LYS A 129 2.36 -18.45 -8.51
N SER A 130 1.92 -17.77 -7.45
CA SER A 130 0.48 -17.61 -7.15
C SER A 130 -0.27 -16.87 -8.28
N LEU A 131 0.32 -15.84 -8.88
CA LEU A 131 -0.27 -15.18 -10.05
C LEU A 131 -0.40 -16.10 -11.28
N LEU A 132 0.54 -17.02 -11.49
CA LEU A 132 0.52 -17.96 -12.63
C LEU A 132 -0.59 -19.00 -12.53
N VAL A 133 -1.12 -19.25 -11.34
CA VAL A 133 -2.24 -20.18 -11.14
C VAL A 133 -3.60 -19.52 -11.45
N LEU A 134 -3.66 -18.19 -11.47
CA LEU A 134 -4.88 -17.44 -11.75
C LEU A 134 -5.23 -17.39 -13.25
N PRO A 135 -6.53 -17.29 -13.61
CA PRO A 135 -6.95 -17.03 -14.98
C PRO A 135 -6.32 -15.76 -15.55
N LEU A 136 -5.98 -15.78 -16.85
CA LEU A 136 -5.29 -14.66 -17.54
C LEU A 136 -5.96 -13.30 -17.34
N SER A 137 -7.31 -13.26 -17.37
CA SER A 137 -8.08 -12.03 -17.21
C SER A 137 -7.88 -11.36 -15.84
N GLN A 138 -7.77 -12.16 -14.77
CA GLN A 138 -7.55 -11.67 -13.41
C GLN A 138 -6.07 -11.37 -13.15
N ARG A 139 -5.18 -12.23 -13.68
CA ARG A 139 -3.73 -12.12 -13.54
C ARG A 139 -3.22 -10.76 -14.00
N ARG A 140 -3.67 -10.25 -15.15
CA ARG A 140 -3.16 -8.99 -15.71
C ARG A 140 -3.42 -7.80 -14.79
N GLN A 141 -4.63 -7.67 -14.25
CA GLN A 141 -5.02 -6.57 -13.37
C GLN A 141 -4.26 -6.65 -12.04
N LEU A 142 -4.24 -7.83 -11.40
CA LEU A 142 -3.50 -8.02 -10.16
C LEU A 142 -2.00 -7.79 -10.32
N LYS A 143 -1.39 -8.30 -11.40
CA LYS A 143 0.03 -8.07 -11.69
C LYS A 143 0.35 -6.59 -11.79
N LYS A 144 -0.53 -5.78 -12.39
CA LYS A 144 -0.36 -4.32 -12.48
C LYS A 144 -0.41 -3.66 -11.11
N MET A 145 -1.40 -4.00 -10.28
CA MET A 145 -1.55 -3.43 -8.93
C MET A 145 -0.41 -3.83 -8.00
N VAL A 146 -0.09 -5.13 -7.92
CA VAL A 146 1.02 -5.63 -7.11
C VAL A 146 2.34 -5.06 -7.64
N GLY A 147 2.58 -5.08 -8.95
CA GLY A 147 3.79 -4.51 -9.54
C GLY A 147 3.95 -3.01 -9.26
N SER A 148 2.86 -2.25 -9.24
CA SER A 148 2.92 -0.83 -8.87
C SER A 148 3.25 -0.58 -7.41
N TYR A 149 2.93 -1.50 -6.51
CA TYR A 149 3.42 -1.45 -5.13
C TYR A 149 4.95 -1.66 -5.09
N PHE A 150 5.48 -2.59 -5.89
CA PHE A 150 6.93 -2.77 -6.00
C PHE A 150 7.64 -1.60 -6.70
N ASP A 151 6.98 -0.91 -7.64
CA ASP A 151 7.48 0.37 -8.17
C ASP A 151 7.68 1.38 -7.03
N LEU A 152 6.71 1.50 -6.11
CA LEU A 152 6.85 2.38 -4.94
C LEU A 152 8.07 1.99 -4.10
N LEU A 153 8.16 0.71 -3.72
CA LEU A 153 9.25 0.22 -2.87
C LEU A 153 10.62 0.48 -3.51
N ASN A 154 10.76 0.20 -4.81
CA ASN A 154 12.02 0.40 -5.52
C ASN A 154 12.39 1.88 -5.63
N LEU A 155 11.42 2.77 -5.89
CA LEU A 155 11.69 4.21 -5.91
C LEU A 155 12.01 4.75 -4.50
N TYR A 156 11.36 4.24 -3.45
CA TYR A 156 11.75 4.56 -2.07
C TYR A 156 13.17 4.09 -1.75
N ASN A 157 13.51 2.85 -2.13
CA ASN A 157 14.85 2.30 -1.95
C ASN A 157 15.88 3.13 -2.71
N LEU A 158 15.57 3.56 -3.93
CA LEU A 158 16.45 4.41 -4.72
C LEU A 158 16.68 5.75 -4.01
N VAL A 159 15.62 6.46 -3.61
CA VAL A 159 15.79 7.73 -2.88
C VAL A 159 16.57 7.52 -1.58
N LYS A 160 16.21 6.52 -0.79
CA LYS A 160 16.85 6.23 0.50
C LYS A 160 18.33 5.87 0.34
N PHE A 161 18.63 4.84 -0.43
CA PHE A 161 19.99 4.29 -0.50
C PHE A 161 20.90 5.13 -1.39
N ARG A 162 20.40 5.58 -2.55
CA ARG A 162 21.22 6.33 -3.52
C ARG A 162 21.32 7.81 -3.18
N LEU A 163 20.19 8.47 -2.90
CA LEU A 163 20.17 9.93 -2.76
C LEU A 163 20.44 10.40 -1.33
N LEU A 164 19.92 9.70 -0.32
CA LEU A 164 20.13 10.06 1.08
C LEU A 164 21.39 9.43 1.66
N TYR A 165 21.57 8.11 1.51
CA TYR A 165 22.70 7.38 2.09
C TYR A 165 23.94 7.32 1.19
N ARG A 166 23.84 7.81 -0.06
CA ARG A 166 24.94 7.90 -1.01
C ARG A 166 25.65 6.56 -1.29
N GLN A 167 24.92 5.45 -1.21
CA GLN A 167 25.44 4.14 -1.61
C GLN A 167 25.78 4.10 -3.10
N SER A 168 26.63 3.13 -3.46
CA SER A 168 26.96 2.84 -4.86
C SER A 168 25.74 2.35 -5.65
N VAL A 169 25.86 2.36 -6.98
CA VAL A 169 24.81 1.85 -7.86
C VAL A 169 24.62 0.34 -7.63
N GLU A 170 25.71 -0.39 -7.48
CA GLU A 170 25.73 -1.83 -7.25
C GLU A 170 25.06 -2.22 -5.93
N GLU A 171 25.43 -1.56 -4.83
CA GLU A 171 24.80 -1.75 -3.52
C GLU A 171 23.31 -1.41 -3.59
N THR A 172 22.95 -0.26 -4.16
CA THR A 172 21.56 0.18 -4.31
C THR A 172 20.73 -0.85 -5.09
N LEU A 173 21.27 -1.36 -6.21
CA LEU A 173 20.60 -2.35 -7.05
C LEU A 173 20.38 -3.68 -6.31
N SER A 174 21.22 -4.01 -5.33
CA SER A 174 21.06 -5.22 -4.52
C SER A 174 19.79 -5.21 -3.66
N TYR A 175 19.23 -4.03 -3.35
CA TYR A 175 17.98 -3.87 -2.61
C TYR A 175 16.75 -3.71 -3.51
N MET A 176 16.90 -3.80 -4.84
CA MET A 176 15.78 -3.66 -5.77
C MET A 176 15.00 -4.95 -5.93
N LEU A 177 13.68 -4.83 -6.01
CA LEU A 177 12.74 -5.93 -6.01
C LEU A 177 12.24 -6.21 -7.45
N PRO A 178 12.60 -7.35 -8.07
CA PRO A 178 12.31 -7.65 -9.48
C PRO A 178 10.87 -8.15 -9.72
N PHE A 179 9.90 -7.32 -9.32
CA PHE A 179 8.46 -7.51 -9.53
C PHE A 179 7.73 -6.23 -9.98
N ALA A 180 8.44 -5.10 -10.06
CA ALA A 180 7.97 -3.80 -10.53
C ALA A 180 7.04 -3.89 -11.76
N ALA A 181 6.03 -3.03 -11.85
CA ALA A 181 5.14 -2.96 -13.01
C ALA A 181 5.82 -2.25 -14.17
N HIS A 182 6.37 -1.06 -13.93
CA HIS A 182 7.04 -0.23 -14.94
C HIS A 182 8.56 -0.28 -14.80
N PHE A 183 9.10 0.03 -13.61
CA PHE A 183 10.54 0.20 -13.40
C PHE A 183 11.26 -1.14 -13.28
N LYS A 184 11.57 -1.76 -14.43
CA LYS A 184 12.34 -3.03 -14.48
C LYS A 184 13.80 -2.81 -14.09
N MET A 185 14.54 -3.89 -13.88
CA MET A 185 15.95 -3.81 -13.46
C MET A 185 16.80 -2.95 -14.39
N ASP A 186 16.60 -3.03 -15.72
CA ASP A 186 17.35 -2.21 -16.69
C ASP A 186 17.05 -0.71 -16.51
N GLU A 187 15.78 -0.37 -16.28
CA GLU A 187 15.36 1.02 -16.03
C GLU A 187 15.84 1.50 -14.66
N LEU A 188 15.73 0.67 -13.62
CA LEU A 188 16.23 0.98 -12.27
C LEU A 188 17.74 1.20 -12.26
N SER A 189 18.50 0.41 -13.03
CA SER A 189 19.94 0.61 -13.21
C SER A 189 20.22 1.99 -13.78
N SER A 190 19.51 2.40 -14.83
CA SER A 190 19.62 3.77 -15.38
C SER A 190 19.19 4.85 -14.39
N LEU A 191 18.15 4.61 -13.58
CA LEU A 191 17.67 5.58 -12.59
C LEU A 191 18.63 5.72 -11.41
N CYS A 192 19.40 4.68 -11.05
CA CYS A 192 20.39 4.77 -9.98
C CYS A 192 21.55 5.74 -10.29
N SER A 193 21.73 6.12 -11.56
CA SER A 193 22.74 7.12 -11.93
C SER A 193 22.34 8.57 -11.59
N VAL A 194 21.08 8.83 -11.22
CA VAL A 194 20.64 10.20 -10.88
C VAL A 194 21.26 10.69 -9.57
N GLU A 195 21.59 11.97 -9.51
CA GLU A 195 22.36 12.55 -8.38
C GLU A 195 21.48 13.19 -7.30
N ASN A 196 20.26 13.61 -7.68
CA ASN A 196 19.35 14.34 -6.83
C ASN A 196 17.88 14.07 -7.20
N LEU A 197 16.98 14.55 -6.33
CA LEU A 197 15.54 14.28 -6.42
C LEU A 197 14.90 14.94 -7.65
N GLN A 198 15.38 16.12 -8.07
CA GLN A 198 14.88 16.84 -9.25
C GLN A 198 15.16 16.04 -10.53
N ALA A 199 16.40 15.56 -10.70
CA ALA A 199 16.80 14.71 -11.82
C ALA A 199 16.00 13.40 -11.85
N LEU A 200 15.75 12.79 -10.69
CA LEU A 200 14.86 11.63 -10.60
C LEU A 200 13.44 11.99 -11.09
N SER A 201 12.89 13.11 -10.63
CA SER A 201 11.56 13.57 -11.01
C SER A 201 11.40 13.72 -12.51
N GLU A 202 12.39 14.33 -13.17
CA GLU A 202 12.43 14.51 -14.62
C GLU A 202 12.44 13.20 -15.40
N ARG A 203 12.99 12.13 -14.82
CA ARG A 203 13.03 10.81 -15.46
C ARG A 203 11.73 10.02 -15.28
N VAL A 204 11.04 10.19 -14.17
CA VAL A 204 9.89 9.33 -13.81
C VAL A 204 8.53 10.02 -13.95
N HIS A 205 8.46 11.34 -14.08
CA HIS A 205 7.18 12.07 -14.07
C HIS A 205 6.22 11.65 -15.19
N GLY A 206 6.72 11.18 -16.34
CA GLY A 206 5.89 10.67 -17.43
C GLY A 206 5.11 9.41 -17.03
N VAL A 207 5.73 8.52 -16.28
CA VAL A 207 5.10 7.29 -15.75
C VAL A 207 4.25 7.61 -14.53
N LEU A 208 4.81 8.40 -13.61
CA LEU A 208 4.15 8.74 -12.35
C LEU A 208 3.04 9.79 -12.52
N GLY A 209 2.90 10.46 -13.65
CA GLY A 209 1.86 11.46 -13.91
C GLY A 209 1.93 12.69 -13.00
N GLY A 210 3.13 13.08 -12.56
CA GLY A 210 3.35 14.24 -11.68
C GLY A 210 4.84 14.50 -11.41
N LYS A 211 5.19 15.75 -11.16
CA LYS A 211 6.54 16.17 -10.74
C LYS A 211 6.60 16.34 -9.22
N PHE A 212 7.81 16.27 -8.69
CA PHE A 212 8.14 16.43 -7.28
C PHE A 212 9.53 17.06 -7.13
N ASP A 213 9.69 17.81 -6.05
CA ASP A 213 10.85 18.64 -5.72
C ASP A 213 11.32 18.44 -4.28
N SER A 214 10.50 17.80 -3.44
CA SER A 214 10.75 17.51 -2.05
C SER A 214 10.38 16.06 -1.75
N TYR A 215 10.86 15.54 -0.62
CA TYR A 215 10.51 14.18 -0.21
C TYR A 215 8.99 14.02 -0.01
N ASP A 216 8.31 15.05 0.50
CA ASP A 216 6.88 15.02 0.72
C ASP A 216 6.09 15.00 -0.60
N SER A 217 6.47 15.85 -1.56
CA SER A 217 5.84 15.83 -2.89
C SER A 217 6.16 14.53 -3.63
N PHE A 218 7.36 13.96 -3.45
CA PHE A 218 7.73 12.64 -3.97
C PHE A 218 6.78 11.54 -3.44
N ARG A 219 6.60 11.44 -2.12
CA ARG A 219 5.69 10.47 -1.49
C ARG A 219 4.27 10.58 -2.06
N LYS A 220 3.74 11.81 -2.16
CA LYS A 220 2.39 12.07 -2.67
C LYS A 220 2.24 11.67 -4.13
N VAL A 221 3.21 12.00 -4.99
CA VAL A 221 3.18 11.60 -6.41
C VAL A 221 3.20 10.09 -6.57
N LEU A 222 4.05 9.41 -5.80
CA LEU A 222 4.17 7.95 -5.79
C LEU A 222 2.86 7.28 -5.41
N TYR A 223 2.29 7.63 -4.26
CA TYR A 223 1.02 7.06 -3.81
C TYR A 223 -0.13 7.40 -4.76
N ARG A 224 -0.17 8.60 -5.34
CA ARG A 224 -1.18 8.96 -6.36
C ARG A 224 -1.07 8.09 -7.61
N TYR A 225 0.15 7.73 -8.04
CA TYR A 225 0.37 6.79 -9.13
C TYR A 225 -0.20 5.41 -8.80
N HIS A 226 0.14 4.87 -7.63
CA HIS A 226 -0.38 3.57 -7.21
C HIS A 226 -1.92 3.59 -7.03
N HIS A 227 -2.44 4.64 -6.41
CA HIS A 227 -3.87 4.84 -6.18
C HIS A 227 -4.67 4.86 -7.48
N ARG A 228 -4.20 5.55 -8.53
CA ARG A 228 -4.84 5.52 -9.86
C ARG A 228 -4.93 4.11 -10.44
N LEU A 229 -3.91 3.27 -10.22
CA LEU A 229 -3.93 1.89 -10.69
C LEU A 229 -4.92 1.03 -9.90
N LEU A 230 -5.02 1.23 -8.60
CA LEU A 230 -6.07 0.62 -7.77
C LEU A 230 -7.46 1.07 -8.24
N GLN A 231 -7.66 2.36 -8.48
CA GLN A 231 -8.95 2.90 -8.96
C GLN A 231 -9.35 2.41 -10.35
N SER A 232 -8.39 2.06 -11.21
CA SER A 232 -8.66 1.65 -12.60
C SER A 232 -9.49 0.36 -12.73
N VAL A 233 -9.59 -0.46 -11.68
CA VAL A 233 -10.35 -1.73 -11.74
C VAL A 233 -11.85 -1.53 -11.51
N TRP A 234 -12.26 -0.36 -11.01
CA TRP A 234 -13.63 -0.10 -10.58
C TRP A 234 -14.59 0.36 -11.68
N SER A 235 -14.06 0.85 -12.80
CA SER A 235 -14.83 1.12 -14.03
C SER A 235 -14.79 -0.03 -15.03
N GLY A 236 -14.06 -1.11 -14.70
CA GLY A 236 -13.85 -2.27 -15.55
C GLY A 236 -14.86 -3.39 -15.31
N TYR A 237 -14.46 -4.61 -15.69
CA TYR A 237 -15.29 -5.80 -15.54
C TYR A 237 -15.57 -6.12 -14.05
N PRO A 238 -16.84 -6.13 -13.61
CA PRO A 238 -17.22 -6.19 -12.19
C PRO A 238 -16.98 -7.56 -11.51
N PHE A 239 -16.70 -8.62 -12.27
CA PHE A 239 -16.54 -9.98 -11.73
C PHE A 239 -15.06 -10.40 -11.71
N SER A 240 -14.27 -9.69 -10.90
CA SER A 240 -12.83 -9.89 -10.78
C SER A 240 -12.38 -9.84 -9.31
N ILE A 241 -11.45 -10.72 -8.95
CA ILE A 241 -10.74 -10.66 -7.64
C ILE A 241 -9.85 -9.41 -7.53
N ALA A 242 -9.66 -8.66 -8.62
CA ALA A 242 -8.95 -7.40 -8.58
C ALA A 242 -9.67 -6.32 -7.75
N LEU A 243 -11.00 -6.32 -7.70
CA LEU A 243 -11.79 -5.39 -6.89
C LEU A 243 -11.51 -5.51 -5.39
N PRO A 244 -11.68 -6.68 -4.76
CA PRO A 244 -11.37 -6.87 -3.35
C PRO A 244 -9.88 -6.66 -3.04
N PHE A 245 -8.97 -7.00 -3.96
CA PHE A 245 -7.55 -6.68 -3.80
C PHE A 245 -7.33 -5.16 -3.76
N SER A 246 -7.93 -4.44 -4.71
CA SER A 246 -7.85 -2.98 -4.74
C SER A 246 -8.43 -2.38 -3.47
N LEU A 247 -9.59 -2.85 -3.02
CA LEU A 247 -10.25 -2.34 -1.82
C LEU A 247 -9.37 -2.51 -0.58
N LEU A 248 -8.85 -3.71 -0.34
CA LEU A 248 -7.97 -3.96 0.81
C LEU A 248 -6.74 -3.07 0.76
N ARG A 249 -6.15 -2.86 -0.42
CA ARG A 249 -5.00 -1.94 -0.54
C ARG A 249 -5.38 -0.48 -0.30
N LEU A 250 -6.57 -0.05 -0.71
CA LEU A 250 -7.08 1.30 -0.41
C LEU A 250 -7.28 1.49 1.10
N ILE A 251 -7.83 0.49 1.80
CA ILE A 251 -7.96 0.52 3.27
C ILE A 251 -6.57 0.60 3.93
N GLU A 252 -5.58 -0.17 3.47
CA GLU A 252 -4.22 -0.06 4.01
C GLU A 252 -3.64 1.36 3.86
N ILE A 253 -3.90 2.03 2.73
CA ILE A 253 -3.44 3.40 2.49
C ILE A 253 -4.17 4.39 3.41
N GLU A 254 -5.49 4.27 3.53
CA GLU A 254 -6.29 5.10 4.45
C GLU A 254 -5.83 4.92 5.91
N MET A 255 -5.55 3.69 6.33
CA MET A 255 -5.01 3.43 7.66
C MET A 255 -3.64 4.09 7.86
N MET A 256 -2.79 4.16 6.84
CA MET A 256 -1.52 4.87 6.96
C MET A 256 -1.75 6.36 7.20
N ASP A 257 -2.73 6.97 6.54
CA ASP A 257 -3.10 8.36 6.74
C ASP A 257 -3.69 8.60 8.14
N LEU A 258 -4.60 7.73 8.58
CA LEU A 258 -5.21 7.80 9.91
C LEU A 258 -4.20 7.60 11.03
N ARG A 259 -3.21 6.72 10.84
CA ARG A 259 -2.09 6.56 11.77
C ARG A 259 -1.26 7.85 11.82
N ALA A 260 -0.91 8.42 10.68
CA ALA A 260 -0.17 9.68 10.62
C ALA A 260 -0.93 10.83 11.30
N ILE A 261 -2.26 10.91 11.11
CA ILE A 261 -3.13 11.87 11.81
C ILE A 261 -3.12 11.63 13.32
N THR A 262 -3.24 10.38 13.74
CA THR A 262 -3.27 10.03 15.17
C THR A 262 -1.96 10.41 15.86
N GLU A 263 -0.82 10.12 15.24
CA GLU A 263 0.49 10.55 15.75
C GLU A 263 0.60 12.08 15.78
N GLY A 264 0.25 12.74 14.68
CA GLY A 264 0.33 14.20 14.58
C GLY A 264 -0.53 14.92 15.63
N VAL A 265 -1.75 14.47 15.85
CA VAL A 265 -2.65 14.98 16.91
C VAL A 265 -2.07 14.67 18.30
N SER A 266 -1.52 13.46 18.51
CA SER A 266 -0.90 13.10 19.79
C SER A 266 0.31 13.97 20.13
N PHE A 267 1.05 14.43 19.13
CA PHE A 267 2.19 15.34 19.29
C PHE A 267 1.81 16.82 19.25
N GLY A 268 0.53 17.15 19.01
CA GLY A 268 0.05 18.54 18.95
C GLY A 268 0.56 19.32 17.74
N LEU A 269 0.80 18.65 16.61
CA LEU A 269 1.26 19.28 15.37
C LEU A 269 0.15 20.14 14.73
N ASP A 270 0.56 21.11 13.90
CA ASP A 270 -0.39 21.93 13.13
C ASP A 270 -1.15 21.06 12.10
N PRO A 271 -2.46 21.28 11.88
CA PRO A 271 -3.23 20.48 10.93
C PRO A 271 -2.65 20.45 9.51
N LYS A 272 -1.99 21.52 9.04
CA LYS A 272 -1.35 21.53 7.72
C LYS A 272 -0.14 20.61 7.68
N GLU A 273 0.63 20.56 8.76
CA GLU A 273 1.76 19.65 8.91
C GLU A 273 1.28 18.20 8.94
N ILE A 274 0.23 17.90 9.70
CA ILE A 274 -0.40 16.58 9.74
C ILE A 274 -0.86 16.14 8.34
N LEU A 275 -1.54 17.01 7.60
CA LEU A 275 -1.99 16.75 6.22
C LEU A 275 -0.83 16.66 5.21
N SER A 276 0.37 17.13 5.56
CA SER A 276 1.55 16.93 4.73
C SER A 276 2.05 15.48 4.78
N MET A 277 1.81 14.80 5.92
CA MET A 277 2.26 13.42 6.18
C MET A 277 1.38 12.35 5.52
N THR A 278 0.15 12.69 5.16
CA THR A 278 -0.81 11.80 4.48
C THR A 278 -0.51 11.65 2.99
N VAL A 279 -0.92 10.53 2.41
CA VAL A 279 -0.60 10.10 1.03
C VAL A 279 -1.78 9.53 0.26
N GLY A 280 -2.87 9.17 0.92
CA GLY A 280 -4.05 8.53 0.33
C GLY A 280 -5.03 9.47 -0.37
N THR A 281 -4.83 10.79 -0.29
CA THR A 281 -5.71 11.82 -0.89
C THR A 281 -5.11 12.59 -2.07
#